data_AF-A0A8T0JCE3-F1
#
_entry.id   AF-A0A8T0JCE3-F1
#
_cell.length_a   1.000
_cell.length_b   1.000
_cell.length_c   1.000
_cell.angle_alpha   90.00
_cell.angle_beta   90.00
_cell.angle_gamma   90.00
#
_symmetry.space_group_name_H-M   'P 1'
#
loop_
_entity.id
_entity.type
_entity.pdbx_description
1 polymer ?
#
loop_
_entity_poly.entity_id
_entity_poly.type
_entity_poly.pdbx_seq_one_letter_code
_entity_poly.pdbx_strand_id
1 'polypeptide(L)'
;MLNEHYTTVAERRNCLIAIGAYSNPMCYVHDNFCCIVVVDSSQVSRLDPPFLNRFEKQVLAYKNILTRNQKEAEQTLKSWCEQLAGLSTNSNQCSDNAFKLDDLFAGFHEDTLPSLVLHHQTGRSEEISSTDSSEFALLLDRCKEDLLRTAHVDAMTSACFFVSTVQR
;
A
#
# COMPACT_ATOMS: atom_id res chain seq x y z
N MET A 1 -21.32 -22.97 2.88
CA MET A 1 -21.08 -21.70 2.17
C MET A 1 -19.82 -21.71 1.29
N LEU A 2 -18.62 -21.89 1.84
CA LEU A 2 -17.35 -21.71 1.09
C LEU A 2 -17.05 -22.73 -0.02
N ASN A 3 -17.81 -23.83 -0.12
CA ASN A 3 -17.64 -24.83 -1.18
C ASN A 3 -18.49 -24.55 -2.42
N GLU A 4 -19.25 -23.46 -2.43
CA GLU A 4 -20.27 -23.14 -3.47
C GLU A 4 -21.27 -24.26 -3.76
N HIS A 5 -21.39 -25.22 -2.85
CA HIS A 5 -22.36 -26.28 -2.94
C HIS A 5 -23.71 -25.77 -2.42
N TYR A 6 -24.52 -25.27 -3.36
CA TYR A 6 -25.87 -24.76 -3.11
C TYR A 6 -26.94 -25.77 -3.50
N THR A 7 -28.02 -25.81 -2.74
CA THR A 7 -29.25 -26.54 -3.08
C THR A 7 -30.37 -25.54 -3.33
N THR A 8 -31.06 -25.68 -4.45
CA THR A 8 -32.19 -24.81 -4.80
C THR A 8 -33.47 -25.36 -4.20
N VAL A 9 -34.12 -24.58 -3.33
CA VAL A 9 -35.44 -24.89 -2.73
C VAL A 9 -36.33 -23.68 -2.95
N ALA A 10 -37.50 -23.88 -3.56
CA ALA A 10 -38.44 -22.79 -3.90
C ALA A 10 -37.76 -21.62 -4.63
N GLU A 11 -37.00 -21.93 -5.69
CA GLU A 11 -36.26 -20.97 -6.53
C GLU A 11 -35.18 -20.16 -5.79
N ARG A 12 -34.83 -20.55 -4.57
CA ARG A 12 -33.82 -19.88 -3.75
C ARG A 12 -32.62 -20.79 -3.52
N ARG A 13 -31.42 -20.24 -3.67
CA ARG A 13 -30.16 -20.92 -3.34
C ARG A 13 -30.00 -21.00 -1.82
N ASN A 14 -29.82 -22.19 -1.29
CA ASN A 14 -29.59 -22.42 0.13
C ASN A 14 -28.28 -23.21 0.33
N CYS A 15 -27.59 -23.02 1.45
CA CYS A 15 -26.44 -23.84 1.82
C CYS A 15 -26.50 -24.24 3.30
N LEU A 16 -25.86 -25.37 3.63
CA LEU A 16 -25.60 -25.73 5.03
C LEU A 16 -24.54 -24.79 5.61
N ILE A 17 -24.80 -24.29 6.81
CA ILE A 17 -23.83 -23.58 7.63
C ILE A 17 -23.61 -24.38 8.91
N ALA A 18 -22.37 -24.79 9.18
CA ALA A 18 -22.03 -25.45 10.43
C ALA A 18 -21.88 -24.41 11.54
N ILE A 19 -22.67 -24.57 12.60
CA ILE A 19 -22.64 -23.75 13.81
C ILE A 19 -22.37 -24.69 15.00
N GLY A 20 -21.10 -24.79 15.40
CA GLY A 20 -20.67 -25.75 16.42
C GLY A 20 -20.79 -27.21 15.95
N ALA A 21 -20.89 -28.14 16.90
CA ALA A 21 -20.82 -29.58 16.60
C ALA A 21 -22.14 -30.21 16.11
N TYR A 22 -23.28 -29.60 16.39
CA TYR A 22 -24.59 -30.23 16.21
C TYR A 22 -25.58 -29.43 15.35
N SER A 23 -25.28 -28.17 15.07
CA SER A 23 -26.21 -27.31 14.33
C SER A 23 -25.70 -27.10 12.91
N ASN A 24 -26.48 -27.57 11.94
CA ASN A 24 -26.20 -27.39 10.52
C ASN A 24 -27.44 -26.82 9.81
N PRO A 25 -27.89 -25.60 10.13
CA PRO A 25 -29.06 -25.01 9.50
C PRO A 25 -28.88 -24.82 7.98
N MET A 26 -30.00 -24.93 7.27
CA MET A 26 -30.16 -24.46 5.90
C MET A 26 -30.32 -22.95 5.91
N CYS A 27 -29.40 -22.25 5.25
CA CYS A 27 -29.43 -20.80 5.16
C CYS A 27 -29.54 -20.36 3.70
N TYR A 28 -30.45 -19.43 3.45
CA TYR A 28 -30.60 -18.78 2.15
C TYR A 28 -29.36 -17.95 1.81
N VAL A 29 -28.95 -18.01 0.54
CA VAL A 29 -27.83 -17.23 0.00
C VAL A 29 -28.34 -16.42 -1.18
N HIS A 30 -28.16 -15.09 -1.09
CA HIS A 30 -28.57 -14.17 -2.13
C HIS A 30 -27.71 -14.33 -3.40
N ASP A 31 -28.26 -13.99 -4.57
CA ASP A 31 -27.58 -14.17 -5.85
C ASP A 31 -26.30 -13.33 -5.98
N ASN A 32 -26.36 -12.10 -5.46
CA ASN A 32 -25.23 -11.15 -5.45
C ASN A 32 -24.38 -11.20 -4.17
N PHE A 33 -24.47 -12.28 -3.39
CA PHE A 33 -23.64 -12.42 -2.19
C PHE A 33 -22.20 -12.75 -2.57
N CYS A 34 -21.24 -11.97 -2.05
CA CYS A 34 -19.81 -12.20 -2.21
C CYS A 34 -19.14 -12.31 -0.83
N CYS A 35 -18.22 -13.27 -0.69
CA CYS A 35 -17.40 -13.42 0.52
C CYS A 35 -15.95 -13.07 0.19
N ILE A 36 -15.44 -12.01 0.83
CA ILE A 36 -14.06 -11.56 0.68
C ILE A 36 -13.33 -11.83 1.99
N VAL A 37 -12.20 -12.51 1.92
CA VAL A 37 -11.33 -12.77 3.07
C VAL A 37 -10.04 -12.01 2.88
N VAL A 38 -9.76 -11.07 3.79
CA VAL A 38 -8.51 -10.31 3.79
C VAL A 38 -7.54 -10.97 4.77
N VAL A 39 -6.36 -11.32 4.28
CA VAL A 39 -5.32 -12.00 5.05
C VAL A 39 -3.99 -11.29 4.79
N ASP A 40 -3.20 -11.10 5.84
CA ASP A 40 -1.81 -10.69 5.67
C ASP A 40 -1.02 -11.79 4.95
N SER A 41 -0.27 -11.40 3.92
CA SER A 41 0.67 -12.24 3.18
C SER A 41 1.55 -13.13 4.08
N SER A 42 1.96 -12.63 5.25
CA SER A 42 2.81 -13.36 6.19
C SER A 42 2.12 -14.57 6.83
N GLN A 43 0.78 -14.54 6.91
CA GLN A 43 -0.03 -15.57 7.57
C GLN A 43 -0.63 -16.58 6.59
N VAL A 44 -0.55 -16.32 5.27
CA VAL A 44 -1.14 -17.21 4.25
C VAL A 44 -0.59 -18.63 4.35
N SER A 45 0.69 -18.78 4.68
CA SER A 45 1.34 -20.09 4.85
C SER A 45 0.85 -20.88 6.06
N ARG A 46 0.22 -20.21 7.04
CA ARG A 46 -0.33 -20.84 8.25
C ARG A 46 -1.78 -21.30 8.08
N LEU A 47 -2.44 -20.90 7.00
CA LEU A 47 -3.82 -21.28 6.72
C LEU A 47 -3.88 -22.66 6.07
N ASP A 48 -4.95 -23.39 6.37
CA ASP A 48 -5.16 -24.74 5.84
C ASP A 48 -5.32 -24.70 4.30
N PRO A 49 -4.58 -25.52 3.54
CA PRO A 49 -4.69 -25.55 2.08
C PRO A 49 -6.12 -25.77 1.55
N PRO A 50 -6.97 -26.64 2.15
CA PRO A 50 -8.37 -26.77 1.73
C PRO A 50 -9.20 -25.50 1.89
N PHE A 51 -8.87 -24.64 2.87
CA PHE A 51 -9.52 -23.33 3.00
C PHE A 51 -9.07 -22.42 1.87
N LEU A 52 -7.75 -22.31 1.64
CA LEU A 52 -7.18 -21.49 0.57
C LEU A 52 -7.64 -21.89 -0.83
N ASN A 53 -7.89 -23.19 -1.07
CA ASN A 53 -8.33 -23.72 -2.35
C ASN A 53 -9.80 -23.40 -2.69
N ARG A 54 -10.56 -22.82 -1.75
CA ARG A 54 -11.96 -22.39 -1.94
C ARG A 54 -12.10 -20.93 -2.37
N PHE A 55 -11.02 -20.18 -2.37
CA PHE A 55 -11.02 -18.77 -2.72
C PHE A 55 -10.11 -18.53 -3.92
N GLU A 56 -10.53 -17.59 -4.76
CA GLU A 56 -9.63 -16.92 -5.70
C GLU A 56 -8.61 -16.09 -4.90
N LYS A 57 -7.32 -16.21 -5.27
CA LYS A 57 -6.22 -15.56 -4.56
C LYS A 57 -5.77 -14.33 -5.34
N GLN A 58 -5.92 -13.16 -4.74
CA GLN A 58 -5.45 -11.90 -5.30
C GLN A 58 -4.46 -11.26 -4.34
N VAL A 59 -3.30 -10.83 -4.85
CA VAL A 59 -2.28 -10.16 -4.04
C VAL A 59 -2.47 -8.65 -4.19
N LEU A 60 -2.99 -8.03 -3.15
CA LEU A 60 -3.20 -6.58 -3.09
C LEU A 60 -1.98 -5.93 -2.39
N ALA A 61 -1.21 -5.16 -3.15
CA ALA A 61 -0.14 -4.32 -2.63
C ALA A 61 -0.19 -2.96 -3.35
N TYR A 62 0.12 -1.86 -2.65
CA TYR A 62 0.02 -0.51 -3.23
C TYR A 62 0.86 -0.39 -4.52
N LYS A 63 2.09 -0.94 -4.51
CA LYS A 63 2.98 -1.02 -5.68
C LYS A 63 2.38 -1.73 -6.91
N ASN A 64 1.46 -2.67 -6.69
CA ASN A 64 0.80 -3.42 -7.77
C ASN A 64 -0.36 -2.64 -8.39
N ILE A 65 -0.94 -1.69 -7.64
CA ILE A 65 -2.09 -0.87 -8.07
C ILE A 65 -1.62 0.32 -8.91
N LEU A 66 -0.38 0.80 -8.70
CA LEU A 66 0.15 1.97 -9.38
C LEU A 66 0.20 1.80 -10.92
N THR A 67 -0.31 2.81 -11.63
CA THR A 67 -0.10 2.96 -13.08
C THR A 67 1.33 3.37 -13.39
N ARG A 68 1.72 3.31 -14.67
CA ARG A 68 3.10 3.64 -15.10
C ARG A 68 3.53 5.06 -14.69
N ASN A 69 2.64 6.05 -14.84
CA ASN A 69 2.93 7.44 -14.50
C ASN A 69 3.04 7.62 -12.97
N GLN A 70 2.23 6.89 -12.20
CA GLN A 70 2.29 6.92 -10.74
C GLN A 70 3.57 6.27 -10.21
N LYS A 71 4.08 5.22 -10.86
CA LYS A 71 5.39 4.62 -10.53
C LYS A 71 6.54 5.60 -10.77
N GLU A 72 6.44 6.45 -11.79
CA GLU A 72 7.43 7.51 -12.00
C GLU A 72 7.38 8.57 -10.90
N ALA A 73 6.19 8.97 -10.46
CA ALA A 73 6.02 9.86 -9.31
C ALA A 73 6.57 9.24 -8.01
N GLU A 74 6.26 7.96 -7.76
CA GLU A 74 6.80 7.19 -6.62
C GLU A 74 8.33 7.16 -6.63
N GLN A 75 8.94 6.83 -7.78
CA GLN A 75 10.39 6.78 -7.90
C GLN A 75 11.04 8.16 -7.71
N THR A 76 10.41 9.22 -8.22
CA THR A 76 10.89 10.60 -8.04
C THR A 76 10.82 11.01 -6.57
N LEU A 77 9.72 10.67 -5.89
CA LEU A 77 9.55 10.92 -4.47
C LEU A 77 10.57 10.13 -3.62
N LYS A 78 10.83 8.87 -3.98
CA LYS A 78 11.84 8.04 -3.32
C LYS A 78 13.24 8.64 -3.45
N SER A 79 13.65 9.03 -4.65
CA SER A 79 14.94 9.70 -4.87
C SER A 79 15.06 10.99 -4.05
N TRP A 80 13.98 11.77 -3.95
CA TRP A 80 13.94 12.98 -3.12
C TRP A 80 14.10 12.65 -1.62
N CYS A 81 13.46 11.60 -1.12
CA CYS A 81 13.61 11.16 0.26
C CYS A 81 15.05 10.71 0.56
N GLU A 82 15.65 9.94 -0.34
CA GLU A 82 17.04 9.47 -0.22
C GLU A 82 18.04 10.63 -0.23
N GLN A 83 17.81 11.65 -1.05
CA GLN A 83 18.59 12.89 -1.03
C GLN A 83 18.43 13.63 0.31
N LEU A 84 17.20 13.71 0.84
CA LEU A 84 16.91 14.38 2.10
C LEU A 84 17.56 13.67 3.30
N ALA A 85 17.64 12.34 3.24
CA ALA A 85 18.35 11.50 4.20
C ALA A 85 19.89 11.54 4.05
N GLY A 86 20.44 12.22 3.04
CA GLY A 86 21.89 12.27 2.79
C GLY A 86 22.47 10.97 2.23
N LEU A 87 21.64 10.02 1.79
CA LEU A 87 22.05 8.71 1.27
C LEU A 87 22.67 8.78 -0.14
N SER A 88 22.52 9.91 -0.84
CA SER A 88 22.96 10.08 -2.23
C SER A 88 24.39 10.62 -2.37
N THR A 89 25.06 11.08 -1.30
CA THR A 89 26.39 11.70 -1.41
C THR A 89 27.51 10.71 -1.09
N ASN A 90 28.37 10.46 -2.09
CA ASN A 90 29.62 9.68 -2.02
C ASN A 90 30.68 10.31 -1.10
N SER A 91 30.36 10.55 0.18
CA SER A 91 31.38 10.90 1.17
C SER A 91 31.75 9.63 1.92
N ASN A 92 33.04 9.25 1.82
CA ASN A 92 33.67 8.10 2.45
C ASN A 92 33.73 8.19 3.99
N GLN A 93 32.66 8.64 4.64
CA GLN A 93 32.54 8.61 6.09
C GLN A 93 31.76 7.36 6.47
N CYS A 94 32.53 6.27 6.62
CA CYS A 94 32.11 5.10 7.34
C CYS A 94 31.68 5.53 8.75
N SER A 95 30.38 5.57 8.98
CA SER A 95 29.83 5.35 10.31
C SER A 95 28.84 4.20 10.18
N ASP A 96 28.94 3.22 11.08
CA ASP A 96 28.11 2.01 11.12
C ASP A 96 26.60 2.28 11.30
N ASN A 97 26.16 3.55 11.29
CA ASN A 97 24.78 4.00 11.39
C ASN A 97 24.37 4.83 10.15
N ALA A 98 24.19 4.16 9.01
CA ALA A 98 23.57 4.81 7.85
C ALA A 98 22.15 5.27 8.21
N PHE A 99 21.90 6.57 8.10
CA PHE A 99 20.61 7.19 8.41
C PHE A 99 19.51 6.65 7.48
N LYS A 100 18.47 6.02 8.04
CA LYS A 100 17.40 5.39 7.25
C LYS A 100 16.21 6.33 7.07
N LEU A 101 15.38 6.03 6.07
CA LEU A 101 14.09 6.72 5.90
C LEU A 101 13.17 6.54 7.12
N ASP A 102 13.28 5.41 7.83
CA ASP A 102 12.57 5.14 9.09
C ASP A 102 13.01 6.07 10.23
N ASP A 103 14.25 6.58 10.19
CA ASP A 103 14.75 7.54 11.18
C ASP A 103 14.30 8.97 10.83
N LEU A 104 13.96 9.20 9.56
CA LEU A 104 13.52 10.49 9.04
C LEU A 104 12.03 10.72 9.20
N PHE A 105 11.22 9.71 8.84
CA PHE A 105 9.76 9.78 8.84
C PHE A 105 9.18 8.79 9.85
N ALA A 106 8.35 9.29 10.75
CA ALA A 106 7.72 8.47 11.76
C ALA A 106 6.80 7.41 11.11
N GLY A 107 7.09 6.13 11.36
CA GLY A 107 6.30 5.02 10.82
C GLY A 107 6.44 4.82 9.32
N PHE A 108 7.59 5.19 8.75
CA PHE A 108 7.90 4.89 7.35
C PHE A 108 7.82 3.38 7.08
N HIS A 109 7.22 3.04 5.94
CA HIS A 109 7.10 1.68 5.43
C HIS A 109 7.31 1.70 3.91
N GLU A 110 7.63 0.56 3.31
CA GLU A 110 7.80 0.44 1.86
C GLU A 110 6.54 0.89 1.08
N ASP A 111 5.37 0.75 1.69
CA ASP A 111 4.10 1.17 1.12
C ASP A 111 3.73 2.65 1.35
N THR A 112 4.51 3.39 2.15
CA THR A 112 4.20 4.80 2.46
C THR A 112 4.21 5.66 1.20
N LEU A 113 5.27 5.58 0.38
CA LEU A 113 5.37 6.36 -0.86
C LEU A 113 4.29 5.98 -1.90
N PRO A 114 4.08 4.69 -2.25
CA PRO A 114 3.04 4.34 -3.21
C PRO A 114 1.62 4.64 -2.70
N SER A 115 1.37 4.54 -1.39
CA SER A 115 0.07 4.91 -0.81
C SER A 115 -0.21 6.42 -0.89
N LEU A 116 0.81 7.27 -0.68
CA LEU A 116 0.68 8.73 -0.84
C LEU A 116 0.37 9.13 -2.29
N VAL A 117 1.08 8.53 -3.24
CA VAL A 117 0.84 8.76 -4.67
C VAL A 117 -0.60 8.37 -5.04
N LEU A 118 -1.08 7.22 -4.56
CA LEU A 118 -2.46 6.80 -4.79
C LEU A 118 -3.47 7.74 -4.12
N HIS A 119 -3.23 8.13 -2.87
CA HIS A 119 -4.14 9.00 -2.11
C HIS A 119 -4.39 10.33 -2.83
N HIS A 120 -3.34 10.99 -3.30
CA HIS A 120 -3.45 12.28 -3.99
C HIS A 120 -3.96 12.18 -5.43
N GLN A 121 -3.96 10.98 -6.01
CA GLN A 121 -4.50 10.75 -7.34
C GLN A 121 -5.98 10.32 -7.32
N THR A 122 -6.39 9.49 -6.36
CA THR A 122 -7.75 8.90 -6.31
C THR A 122 -8.86 9.97 -6.20
N GLY A 123 -8.54 11.19 -5.76
CA GLY A 123 -9.47 12.33 -5.75
C GLY A 123 -9.70 13.02 -7.11
N ARG A 124 -8.94 12.68 -8.17
CA ARG A 124 -9.08 13.25 -9.51
C ARG A 124 -9.36 12.12 -10.49
N SER A 125 -10.62 12.03 -10.93
CA SER A 125 -11.18 10.97 -11.77
C SER A 125 -10.64 10.88 -13.22
N GLU A 126 -9.44 11.36 -13.50
CA GLU A 126 -8.90 11.32 -14.87
C GLU A 126 -7.54 10.64 -14.86
N GLU A 127 -7.44 9.60 -15.68
CA GLU A 127 -6.19 9.02 -16.13
C GLU A 127 -5.27 10.17 -16.52
N ILE A 128 -4.14 10.35 -15.82
CA ILE A 128 -3.12 11.33 -16.22
C ILE A 128 -2.69 10.93 -17.63
N SER A 129 -3.24 11.62 -18.62
CA SER A 129 -2.62 11.73 -19.93
C SER A 129 -1.29 12.44 -19.71
N SER A 130 -0.23 11.93 -20.33
CA SER A 130 1.18 12.27 -20.11
C SER A 130 1.59 13.71 -20.49
N THR A 131 0.68 14.68 -20.42
CA THR A 131 0.83 16.00 -21.06
C THR A 131 0.91 17.15 -20.06
N ASP A 132 0.37 17.04 -18.84
CA ASP A 132 0.40 18.16 -17.90
C ASP A 132 1.52 18.02 -16.87
N SER A 133 2.73 18.45 -17.27
CA SER A 133 3.90 18.61 -16.37
C SER A 133 3.56 19.38 -15.08
N SER A 134 2.58 20.30 -15.15
CA SER A 134 2.04 21.05 -14.01
C SER A 134 1.33 20.15 -12.99
N GLU A 135 0.49 19.21 -13.44
CA GLU A 135 -0.23 18.30 -12.54
C GLU A 135 0.73 17.35 -11.82
N PHE A 136 1.73 16.84 -12.54
CA PHE A 136 2.77 15.99 -11.97
C PHE A 136 3.59 16.71 -10.90
N ALA A 137 3.95 17.98 -11.12
CA ALA A 137 4.64 18.80 -10.13
C ALA A 137 3.75 19.04 -8.88
N LEU A 138 2.48 19.40 -9.07
CA LEU A 138 1.52 19.60 -7.98
C LEU A 138 1.24 18.33 -7.18
N LEU A 139 1.28 17.16 -7.81
CA LEU A 139 1.17 15.86 -7.14
C LEU A 139 2.38 15.65 -6.22
N LEU A 140 3.59 15.80 -6.77
CA LEU A 140 4.82 15.63 -6.01
C LEU A 140 4.90 16.60 -4.82
N ASP A 141 4.51 17.86 -5.00
CA ASP A 141 4.56 18.86 -3.93
C ASP A 141 3.61 18.51 -2.78
N ARG A 142 2.41 18.02 -3.08
CA ARG A 142 1.48 17.51 -2.05
C ARG A 142 2.03 16.30 -1.32
N CYS A 143 2.57 15.33 -2.07
CA CYS A 143 3.17 14.14 -1.46
C CYS A 143 4.33 14.53 -0.54
N LYS A 144 5.19 15.47 -0.96
CA LYS A 144 6.29 15.99 -0.13
C LYS A 144 5.77 16.70 1.11
N GLU A 145 4.76 17.56 0.98
CA GLU A 145 4.17 18.27 2.11
C GLU A 145 3.66 17.29 3.18
N ASP A 146 2.88 16.28 2.77
CA ASP A 146 2.36 15.28 3.71
C ASP A 146 3.47 14.42 4.34
N LEU A 147 4.52 14.11 3.58
CA LEU A 147 5.68 13.40 4.12
C LEU A 147 6.46 14.25 5.14
N LEU A 148 6.61 15.55 4.89
CA LEU A 148 7.27 16.46 5.83
C LEU A 148 6.48 16.62 7.14
N ARG A 149 5.14 16.49 7.09
CA ARG A 149 4.31 16.49 8.30
C ARG A 149 4.55 15.29 9.21
N THR A 150 5.08 14.18 8.68
CA THR A 150 5.43 12.99 9.46
C THR A 150 6.92 12.93 9.81
N ALA A 151 7.72 13.92 9.40
CA ALA A 151 9.15 13.93 9.65
C ALA A 151 9.49 14.23 11.12
N HIS A 152 10.52 13.57 11.64
CA HIS A 152 11.08 13.89 12.95
C HIS A 152 11.78 15.25 12.92
N VAL A 153 11.55 16.09 13.94
CA VAL A 153 12.16 17.44 14.03
C VAL A 153 13.69 17.37 14.00
N ASP A 154 14.28 16.42 14.72
CA ASP A 154 15.74 16.23 14.77
C ASP A 154 16.30 15.80 13.40
N ALA A 155 15.57 14.94 12.70
CA ALA A 155 15.92 14.52 11.35
C ALA A 155 15.86 15.69 10.35
N MET A 156 14.86 16.56 10.49
CA MET A 156 14.72 17.77 9.66
C MET A 156 15.87 18.76 9.88
N THR A 157 16.30 18.97 11.12
CA THR A 157 17.47 19.83 11.39
C THR A 157 18.73 19.29 10.73
N SER A 158 18.93 17.97 10.80
CA SER A 158 20.07 17.30 10.16
C SER A 158 20.03 17.43 8.64
N ALA A 159 18.86 17.20 8.03
CA ALA A 159 18.66 17.39 6.58
C ALA A 159 18.93 18.83 6.12
N CYS A 160 18.52 19.84 6.91
CA CYS A 160 18.76 21.25 6.59
C CYS A 160 20.25 21.61 6.52
N PHE A 161 21.09 21.01 7.38
CA PHE A 161 22.55 21.17 7.32
C PHE A 161 23.16 20.55 6.06
N PHE A 162 22.63 19.41 5.60
CA PHE A 162 23.08 18.77 4.37
C PHE A 162 22.76 19.59 3.11
N VAL A 163 21.52 20.10 2.99
CA VAL A 163 21.13 20.95 1.85
C VAL A 163 22.00 22.21 1.77
N SER A 164 22.34 22.79 2.92
CA SER A 164 23.20 23.98 3.01
C SER A 164 24.66 23.69 2.63
N THR A 165 25.11 22.45 2.77
CA THR A 165 26.49 22.02 2.47
C THR A 165 26.65 21.62 0.99
N VAL A 166 25.60 21.10 0.34
CA VAL A 166 25.61 20.73 -1.09
C VAL A 166 25.49 21.96 -2.02
N GLN A 167 25.00 23.10 -1.53
CA GLN A 167 24.94 24.35 -2.30
C GLN A 167 26.20 25.25 -2.19
N ARG A 168 27.28 24.78 -1.57
CA ARG A 168 28.59 25.45 -1.55
C ARG A 168 29.62 24.65 -2.34
#